data_AF-A0A0J9T9Y3-F1
#
_entry.id   AF-A0A0J9T9Y3-F1
#
_cell.length_a   1.000
_cell.length_b   1.000
_cell.length_c   1.000
_cell.angle_alpha   90.00
_cell.angle_beta   90.00
_cell.angle_gamma   90.00
#
_symmetry.space_group_name_H-M   'P 1'
#
loop_
_entity.id
_entity.type
_entity.pdbx_description
1 polymer ?
#
loop_
_entity_poly.entity_id
_entity_poly.type
_entity_poly.pdbx_seq_one_letter_code
_entity_poly.pdbx_strand_id
1 'polypeptide(L)'
;MNKTQGIIQKERFLYLNANKEGTFLKTCRDIYMIGIKNNDQTFSDLPAYKKYGEFNLYDINDRDGICEKFGVTEDKANKFCKRAVTILKKINDTHNDDKRNDECVYFQHWFSDQVRKNFSNNDKYFSNYELSNNLFDAINYFNYNYITDKKYRCYASRNAESVKAEKDLHDYFRNVDYINCKDKGYGACEIVYNYVNYINDLYKKRKENNLCCYLANGEVEPECSHYFSCDKSSNPEILLAELRRQMNLISSGQSNRITVNERVKAYNTEGGYPDSSSYGLSVFKQFKPQDFYTLNESLLRSRRLHNGLILTGMIGVFLGLILYIRVSKITQ
;
A
#
# COMPACT_ATOMS: atom_id res chain seq x y z
N MET A 1 26.72 13.85 42.98
CA MET A 1 26.89 12.72 42.04
C MET A 1 25.52 12.29 41.56
N ASN A 2 25.29 12.42 40.25
CA ASN A 2 23.96 12.64 39.67
C ASN A 2 23.13 11.37 39.47
N LYS A 3 21.83 11.53 39.76
CA LYS A 3 20.74 10.55 39.70
C LYS A 3 20.27 10.25 38.27
N THR A 4 21.19 10.24 37.29
CA THR A 4 20.87 10.14 35.85
C THR A 4 21.42 8.86 35.19
N GLN A 5 22.24 8.07 35.90
CA GLN A 5 22.77 6.80 35.37
C GLN A 5 21.89 5.57 35.61
N GLY A 6 20.78 5.69 36.35
CA GLY A 6 19.88 4.57 36.67
C GLY A 6 18.71 4.32 35.70
N ILE A 7 18.51 5.19 34.70
CA ILE A 7 17.36 5.10 33.77
C ILE A 7 17.76 4.45 32.43
N ILE A 8 19.03 4.57 32.03
CA ILE A 8 19.50 4.13 30.70
C ILE A 8 19.68 2.60 30.59
N GLN A 9 19.80 1.87 31.72
CA GLN A 9 19.90 0.40 31.68
C GLN A 9 18.56 -0.34 31.71
N LYS A 10 17.43 0.34 32.01
CA LYS A 10 16.12 -0.32 32.12
C LYS A 10 15.35 -0.37 30.79
N GLU A 11 15.68 0.49 29.83
CA GLU A 11 15.06 0.48 28.49
C GLU A 11 15.69 -0.54 27.52
N ARG A 12 16.88 -1.07 27.83
CA ARG A 12 17.54 -2.07 26.99
C ARG A 12 16.99 -3.50 27.15
N PHE A 13 16.20 -3.74 28.21
CA PHE A 13 15.76 -5.09 28.59
C PHE A 13 14.37 -5.49 28.07
N LEU A 14 13.61 -4.58 27.45
CA LEU A 14 12.27 -4.88 26.92
C LEU A 14 12.28 -5.44 25.49
N TYR A 15 13.44 -5.51 24.84
CA TYR A 15 13.54 -5.92 23.43
C TYR A 15 13.71 -7.43 23.18
N LEU A 16 13.69 -8.29 24.21
CA LEU A 16 13.94 -9.74 24.03
C LEU A 16 12.83 -10.69 24.52
N ASN A 17 11.67 -10.22 24.99
CA ASN A 17 10.65 -11.13 25.57
C ASN A 17 9.18 -10.82 25.21
N ALA A 18 8.89 -10.32 24.01
CA ALA A 18 7.51 -10.19 23.55
C ALA A 18 7.09 -11.40 22.69
N ASN A 19 6.97 -12.57 23.34
CA ASN A 19 6.38 -13.77 22.73
C ASN A 19 5.54 -14.51 23.78
N LYS A 20 4.29 -14.07 23.94
CA LYS A 20 3.10 -14.78 24.46
C LYS A 20 2.00 -13.72 24.67
N GLU A 21 0.78 -14.05 24.25
CA GLU A 21 -0.46 -13.25 24.37
C GLU A 21 -0.76 -12.21 23.26
N GLY A 22 -1.33 -12.69 22.15
CA GLY A 22 -2.70 -12.34 21.74
C GLY A 22 -3.11 -10.87 21.52
N THR A 23 -2.18 -9.92 21.49
CA THR A 23 -2.45 -8.52 21.19
C THR A 23 -1.65 -8.17 19.94
N PHE A 24 -2.32 -7.84 18.84
CA PHE A 24 -1.68 -7.52 17.56
C PHE A 24 -0.60 -6.46 17.82
N LEU A 25 0.66 -6.88 17.72
CA LEU A 25 1.83 -6.11 18.09
C LEU A 25 1.75 -4.74 17.42
N LYS A 26 1.76 -3.67 18.23
CA LYS A 26 2.15 -2.33 17.77
C LYS A 26 3.54 -2.48 17.17
N THR A 27 3.61 -2.52 15.84
CA THR A 27 4.86 -2.76 15.11
C THR A 27 5.73 -1.50 15.11
N CYS A 28 7.00 -1.61 14.68
CA CYS A 28 7.93 -0.47 14.61
C CYS A 28 7.33 0.78 13.97
N ARG A 29 6.38 0.69 13.03
CA ARG A 29 5.67 1.85 12.44
C ARG A 29 4.70 2.53 13.42
N ASP A 30 4.06 1.81 14.32
CA ASP A 30 3.14 2.39 15.31
C ASP A 30 3.93 3.05 16.45
N ILE A 31 5.09 2.49 16.81
CA ILE A 31 6.08 3.14 17.70
C ILE A 31 6.74 4.34 17.00
N TYR A 32 7.00 4.25 15.68
CA TYR A 32 7.53 5.33 14.83
C TYR A 32 6.56 6.51 14.75
N MET A 33 5.25 6.26 14.59
CA MET A 33 4.23 7.32 14.62
C MET A 33 4.01 7.90 16.03
N ILE A 34 4.25 7.12 17.10
CA ILE A 34 4.21 7.63 18.48
C ILE A 34 5.42 8.53 18.79
N GLY A 35 6.60 8.23 18.21
CA GLY A 35 7.76 9.14 18.23
C GLY A 35 7.60 10.40 17.35
N ILE A 36 6.69 10.39 16.38
CA ILE A 36 6.38 11.49 15.45
C ILE A 36 5.56 12.62 16.08
N LYS A 37 5.14 12.56 17.35
CA LYS A 37 4.60 13.78 17.99
C LYS A 37 5.62 14.93 18.11
N ASN A 38 6.91 14.67 17.87
CA ASN A 38 7.98 15.67 17.96
C ASN A 38 8.80 15.89 16.66
N ASN A 39 8.49 15.25 15.51
CA ASN A 39 9.32 15.41 14.30
C ASN A 39 8.61 15.20 12.94
N ASP A 40 7.38 15.72 12.83
CA ASP A 40 6.43 15.56 11.71
C ASP A 40 7.00 15.88 10.30
N GLN A 41 8.11 16.62 10.20
CA GLN A 41 8.62 17.12 8.90
C GLN A 41 9.47 16.09 8.12
N THR A 42 10.16 15.16 8.77
CA THR A 42 11.29 14.41 8.17
C THR A 42 10.90 13.54 6.96
N PHE A 43 9.68 12.99 6.91
CA PHE A 43 9.22 12.11 5.83
C PHE A 43 8.01 12.65 5.06
N SER A 44 7.36 13.70 5.57
CA SER A 44 6.18 14.32 4.95
C SER A 44 6.46 14.85 3.54
N ASP A 45 7.72 15.25 3.30
CA ASP A 45 8.15 15.78 2.01
C ASP A 45 8.48 14.73 0.94
N LEU A 46 8.50 13.45 1.31
CA LEU A 46 8.85 12.38 0.37
C LEU A 46 7.75 12.15 -0.67
N PRO A 47 8.12 11.79 -1.93
CA PRO A 47 7.18 11.61 -3.02
C PRO A 47 5.99 10.70 -2.71
N ALA A 48 6.23 9.52 -2.13
CA ALA A 48 5.15 8.58 -1.83
C ALA A 48 4.16 9.15 -0.79
N TYR A 49 4.65 9.85 0.23
CA TYR A 49 3.80 10.46 1.26
C TYR A 49 2.92 11.56 0.69
N LYS A 50 3.48 12.41 -0.19
CA LYS A 50 2.72 13.45 -0.92
C LYS A 50 1.60 12.81 -1.75
N LYS A 51 1.90 11.74 -2.50
CA LYS A 51 0.89 11.01 -3.31
C LYS A 51 -0.25 10.44 -2.47
N TYR A 52 0.04 9.82 -1.33
CA TYR A 52 -1.03 9.35 -0.43
C TYR A 52 -1.80 10.49 0.23
N GLY A 53 -1.14 11.62 0.50
CA GLY A 53 -1.77 12.85 0.98
C GLY A 53 -2.82 13.37 -0.01
N GLU A 54 -2.49 13.39 -1.31
CA GLU A 54 -3.42 13.76 -2.39
C GLU A 54 -4.68 12.89 -2.34
N PHE A 55 -4.55 11.57 -2.26
CA PHE A 55 -5.70 10.67 -2.15
C PHE A 55 -6.55 10.91 -0.89
N ASN A 56 -5.94 11.27 0.23
CA ASN A 56 -6.69 11.56 1.46
C ASN A 56 -7.50 12.87 1.36
N LEU A 57 -7.10 13.79 0.48
CA LEU A 57 -7.75 15.09 0.28
C LEU A 57 -8.78 15.08 -0.86
N TYR A 58 -8.94 13.95 -1.55
CA TYR A 58 -9.85 13.86 -2.69
C TYR A 58 -11.31 14.17 -2.31
N ASP A 59 -11.93 15.03 -3.12
CA ASP A 59 -13.35 15.35 -3.02
C ASP A 59 -14.22 14.13 -3.32
N ILE A 60 -15.30 14.01 -2.57
CA ILE A 60 -16.25 12.90 -2.70
C ILE A 60 -17.33 13.33 -3.68
N ASN A 61 -17.30 12.80 -4.91
CA ASN A 61 -18.34 13.06 -5.91
C ASN A 61 -19.02 11.78 -6.43
N ASP A 62 -18.91 10.67 -5.69
CA ASP A 62 -19.58 9.45 -6.10
C ASP A 62 -21.08 9.49 -5.77
N ARG A 63 -21.88 9.63 -6.83
CA ARG A 63 -23.35 9.62 -6.79
C ARG A 63 -23.93 8.31 -7.33
N ASP A 64 -23.08 7.38 -7.77
CA ASP A 64 -23.51 6.17 -8.48
C ASP A 64 -24.04 5.09 -7.53
N GLY A 65 -24.01 5.34 -6.21
CA GLY A 65 -24.52 4.43 -5.19
C GLY A 65 -23.75 3.11 -5.09
N ILE A 66 -22.52 3.06 -5.62
CA ILE A 66 -21.73 1.82 -5.67
C ILE A 66 -21.47 1.31 -4.26
N CYS A 67 -21.07 2.18 -3.34
CA CYS A 67 -20.76 1.81 -1.96
C CYS A 67 -21.98 1.28 -1.21
N GLU A 68 -23.13 1.94 -1.36
CA GLU A 68 -24.40 1.58 -0.73
C GLU A 68 -24.91 0.23 -1.24
N LYS A 69 -24.73 -0.06 -2.53
CA LYS A 69 -25.09 -1.37 -3.14
C LYS A 69 -24.40 -2.55 -2.46
N PHE A 70 -23.22 -2.34 -1.87
CA PHE A 70 -22.48 -3.36 -1.13
C PHE A 70 -22.63 -3.21 0.39
N GLY A 71 -23.62 -2.46 0.87
CA GLY A 71 -23.89 -2.31 2.30
C GLY A 71 -22.87 -1.44 3.05
N VAL A 72 -22.04 -0.66 2.35
CA VAL A 72 -21.11 0.29 2.97
C VAL A 72 -21.87 1.59 3.27
N THR A 73 -22.65 1.60 4.35
CA THR A 73 -23.53 2.72 4.74
C THR A 73 -23.04 3.50 5.96
N GLU A 74 -22.14 2.93 6.77
CA GLU A 74 -21.54 3.62 7.92
C GLU A 74 -20.78 4.87 7.46
N ASP A 75 -21.00 6.04 8.08
CA ASP A 75 -20.53 7.35 7.60
C ASP A 75 -19.02 7.37 7.25
N LYS A 76 -18.16 6.88 8.14
CA LYS A 76 -16.71 6.86 7.93
C LYS A 76 -16.32 5.94 6.76
N ALA A 77 -16.87 4.73 6.72
CA ALA A 77 -16.57 3.74 5.70
C ALA A 77 -17.15 4.13 4.33
N ASN A 78 -18.36 4.70 4.31
CA ASN A 78 -19.04 5.19 3.12
C ASN A 78 -18.25 6.35 2.49
N LYS A 79 -17.82 7.33 3.29
CA LYS A 79 -16.96 8.44 2.82
C LYS A 79 -15.65 7.92 2.22
N PHE A 80 -15.00 6.97 2.89
CA PHE A 80 -13.78 6.34 2.38
C PHE A 80 -14.03 5.60 1.06
N CYS A 81 -15.10 4.80 0.98
CA CYS A 81 -15.46 4.05 -0.21
C CYS A 81 -15.74 4.98 -1.41
N LYS A 82 -16.58 6.00 -1.23
CA LYS A 82 -16.92 6.96 -2.30
C LYS A 82 -15.71 7.72 -2.81
N ARG A 83 -14.78 8.05 -1.92
CA ARG A 83 -13.46 8.61 -2.29
C ARG A 83 -12.65 7.63 -3.13
N ALA A 84 -12.55 6.38 -2.72
CA ALA A 84 -11.86 5.34 -3.48
C ALA A 84 -12.47 5.14 -4.88
N VAL A 85 -13.80 5.13 -5.00
CA VAL A 85 -14.51 5.09 -6.30
C VAL A 85 -14.19 6.33 -7.15
N THR A 86 -14.18 7.52 -6.55
CA THR A 86 -13.84 8.77 -7.26
C THR A 86 -12.41 8.76 -7.79
N ILE A 87 -11.45 8.23 -7.01
CA ILE A 87 -10.06 8.06 -7.45
C ILE A 87 -9.99 7.10 -8.65
N LEU A 88 -10.67 5.95 -8.57
CA LEU A 88 -10.70 4.97 -9.67
C LEU A 88 -11.30 5.52 -10.96
N LYS A 89 -12.35 6.34 -10.88
CA LYS A 89 -12.93 7.04 -12.03
C LYS A 89 -11.86 7.86 -12.76
N LYS A 90 -11.10 8.67 -12.01
CA LYS A 90 -10.05 9.49 -12.61
C LYS A 90 -8.87 8.68 -13.15
N ILE A 91 -8.48 7.60 -12.46
CA ILE A 91 -7.46 6.69 -12.98
C ILE A 91 -7.93 6.10 -14.32
N ASN A 92 -9.20 5.69 -14.41
CA ASN A 92 -9.79 5.16 -15.64
C ASN A 92 -9.85 6.22 -16.76
N ASP A 93 -10.08 7.49 -16.43
CA ASP A 93 -10.11 8.61 -17.38
C ASP A 93 -8.70 9.06 -17.83
N THR A 94 -7.63 8.62 -17.17
CA THR A 94 -6.25 8.94 -17.56
C THR A 94 -5.88 8.22 -18.86
N HIS A 95 -5.61 8.97 -19.94
CA HIS A 95 -5.25 8.41 -21.24
C HIS A 95 -3.82 7.88 -21.34
N ASN A 96 -2.87 8.44 -20.58
CA ASN A 96 -1.47 7.99 -20.61
C ASN A 96 -1.30 6.69 -19.82
N ASP A 97 -0.85 5.62 -20.50
CA ASP A 97 -0.72 4.29 -19.91
C ASP A 97 0.22 4.22 -18.72
N ASP A 98 1.39 4.86 -18.81
CA ASP A 98 2.38 4.85 -17.73
C ASP A 98 1.86 5.57 -16.50
N LYS A 99 1.29 6.77 -16.69
CA LYS A 99 0.68 7.54 -15.60
C LYS A 99 -0.48 6.80 -14.96
N ARG A 100 -1.35 6.19 -15.76
CA ARG A 100 -2.48 5.41 -15.26
C ARG A 100 -2.01 4.22 -14.41
N ASN A 101 -1.03 3.46 -14.91
CA ASN A 101 -0.45 2.33 -14.19
C ASN A 101 0.23 2.78 -12.89
N ASP A 102 0.93 3.91 -12.92
CA ASP A 102 1.57 4.50 -11.75
C ASP A 102 0.56 4.84 -10.65
N GLU A 103 -0.50 5.58 -11.01
CA GLU A 103 -1.59 5.96 -10.10
C GLU A 103 -2.33 4.71 -9.58
N CYS A 104 -2.50 3.70 -10.43
CA CYS A 104 -3.11 2.43 -10.08
C CYS A 104 -2.32 1.69 -8.98
N VAL A 105 -0.99 1.59 -9.11
CA VAL A 105 -0.13 0.99 -8.08
C VAL A 105 -0.23 1.75 -6.76
N TYR A 106 -0.17 3.09 -6.80
CA TYR A 106 -0.37 3.91 -5.61
C TYR A 106 -1.74 3.65 -4.97
N PHE A 107 -2.81 3.59 -5.77
CA PHE A 107 -4.16 3.32 -5.30
C PHE A 107 -4.26 1.95 -4.61
N GLN A 108 -3.70 0.89 -5.21
CA GLN A 108 -3.72 -0.46 -4.66
C GLN A 108 -3.11 -0.51 -3.26
N HIS A 109 -1.94 0.11 -3.07
CA HIS A 109 -1.26 0.19 -1.77
C HIS A 109 -2.01 1.07 -0.78
N TRP A 110 -2.53 2.22 -1.22
CA TRP A 110 -3.29 3.14 -0.37
C TRP A 110 -4.57 2.50 0.14
N PHE A 111 -5.39 1.95 -0.76
CA PHE A 111 -6.67 1.36 -0.41
C PHE A 111 -6.50 0.20 0.56
N SER A 112 -5.61 -0.75 0.26
CA SER A 112 -5.35 -1.91 1.10
C SER A 112 -4.86 -1.51 2.50
N ASP A 113 -3.95 -0.54 2.61
CA ASP A 113 -3.42 -0.09 3.90
C ASP A 113 -4.47 0.68 4.72
N GLN A 114 -5.33 1.49 4.08
CA GLN A 114 -6.43 2.19 4.76
C GLN A 114 -7.46 1.21 5.30
N VAL A 115 -7.86 0.21 4.51
CA VAL A 115 -8.78 -0.85 4.93
C VAL A 115 -8.18 -1.66 6.07
N ARG A 116 -6.94 -2.14 5.92
CA ARG A 116 -6.23 -2.86 6.98
C ARG A 116 -6.18 -2.08 8.29
N LYS A 117 -5.93 -0.78 8.27
CA LYS A 117 -5.78 0.04 9.48
C LYS A 117 -7.09 0.42 10.16
N ASN A 118 -8.13 0.71 9.37
CA ASN A 118 -9.34 1.38 9.88
C ASN A 118 -10.57 0.48 9.90
N PHE A 119 -10.59 -0.58 9.10
CA PHE A 119 -11.79 -1.34 8.81
C PHE A 119 -11.52 -2.83 8.89
N SER A 120 -10.55 -3.30 9.68
CA SER A 120 -10.19 -4.71 9.82
C SER A 120 -10.37 -5.23 11.24
N ASN A 121 -10.37 -6.56 11.39
CA ASN A 121 -10.40 -7.28 12.66
C ASN A 121 -9.05 -7.94 12.99
N ASN A 122 -7.94 -7.47 12.42
CA ASN A 122 -6.59 -8.05 12.58
C ASN A 122 -6.42 -9.52 12.10
N ASP A 123 -7.36 -10.05 11.32
CA ASP A 123 -7.18 -11.36 10.69
C ASP A 123 -6.07 -11.37 9.63
N LYS A 124 -5.55 -12.57 9.33
CA LYS A 124 -4.60 -12.81 8.21
C LYS A 124 -5.12 -12.23 6.90
N TYR A 125 -6.42 -12.33 6.67
CA TYR A 125 -7.11 -11.63 5.59
C TYR A 125 -8.13 -10.71 6.23
N PHE A 126 -7.88 -9.41 6.19
CA PHE A 126 -8.80 -8.44 6.81
C PHE A 126 -10.17 -8.41 6.12
N SER A 127 -10.27 -8.91 4.87
CA SER A 127 -11.55 -9.16 4.20
C SER A 127 -12.42 -10.24 4.84
N ASN A 128 -11.99 -10.89 5.91
CA ASN A 128 -12.85 -11.76 6.70
C ASN A 128 -13.86 -10.95 7.53
N TYR A 129 -13.55 -9.67 7.81
CA TYR A 129 -14.49 -8.75 8.40
C TYR A 129 -15.46 -8.22 7.35
N GLU A 130 -16.76 -8.26 7.66
CA GLU A 130 -17.84 -7.93 6.70
C GLU A 130 -17.67 -6.56 6.06
N LEU A 131 -17.41 -5.52 6.85
CA LEU A 131 -17.22 -4.16 6.34
C LEU A 131 -16.00 -4.07 5.40
N SER A 132 -14.88 -4.69 5.77
CA SER A 132 -13.70 -4.80 4.90
C SER A 132 -14.04 -5.49 3.59
N ASN A 133 -14.73 -6.64 3.65
CA ASN A 133 -15.14 -7.37 2.46
C ASN A 133 -16.00 -6.51 1.53
N ASN A 134 -16.99 -5.81 2.10
CA ASN A 134 -17.90 -4.94 1.36
C ASN A 134 -17.17 -3.79 0.67
N LEU A 135 -16.16 -3.19 1.33
CA LEU A 135 -15.30 -2.18 0.73
C LEU A 135 -14.57 -2.69 -0.51
N PHE A 136 -13.95 -3.87 -0.45
CA PHE A 136 -13.30 -4.44 -1.63
C PHE A 136 -14.30 -4.88 -2.70
N ASP A 137 -15.49 -5.36 -2.32
CA ASP A 137 -16.50 -5.78 -3.29
C ASP A 137 -17.02 -4.59 -4.09
N ALA A 138 -17.17 -3.42 -3.47
CA ALA A 138 -17.47 -2.16 -4.16
C ALA A 138 -16.38 -1.76 -5.17
N ILE A 139 -15.10 -1.83 -4.78
CA ILE A 139 -13.98 -1.51 -5.67
C ILE A 139 -13.82 -2.54 -6.80
N ASN A 140 -14.00 -3.83 -6.50
CA ASN A 140 -13.98 -4.89 -7.50
C ASN A 140 -15.12 -4.73 -8.50
N TYR A 141 -16.31 -4.33 -8.03
CA TYR A 141 -17.44 -4.01 -8.89
C TYR A 141 -17.12 -2.84 -9.83
N PHE A 142 -16.51 -1.77 -9.32
CA PHE A 142 -16.08 -0.66 -10.18
C PHE A 142 -15.13 -1.15 -11.28
N ASN A 143 -14.04 -1.82 -10.90
CA ASN A 143 -13.05 -2.36 -11.83
C ASN A 143 -13.66 -3.26 -12.90
N TYR A 144 -14.61 -4.13 -12.53
CA TYR A 144 -15.20 -5.07 -13.48
C TYR A 144 -16.17 -4.40 -14.47
N ASN A 145 -17.00 -3.45 -14.00
CA ASN A 145 -18.12 -2.92 -14.79
C ASN A 145 -17.80 -1.61 -15.50
N TYR A 146 -16.81 -0.85 -15.02
CA TYR A 146 -16.49 0.49 -15.56
C TYR A 146 -15.12 0.55 -16.25
N ILE A 147 -14.23 -0.41 -15.98
CA ILE A 147 -12.92 -0.51 -16.65
C ILE A 147 -12.98 -1.67 -17.64
N THR A 148 -13.17 -1.33 -18.92
CA THR A 148 -13.37 -2.28 -20.01
C THR A 148 -12.12 -3.11 -20.29
N ASP A 149 -10.96 -2.45 -20.34
CA ASP A 149 -9.70 -3.14 -20.57
C ASP A 149 -9.16 -3.71 -19.25
N LYS A 150 -9.05 -5.03 -19.20
CA LYS A 150 -8.63 -5.76 -18.01
C LYS A 150 -7.23 -5.35 -17.53
N LYS A 151 -6.34 -4.93 -18.43
CA LYS A 151 -4.97 -4.54 -18.08
C LYS A 151 -4.91 -3.23 -17.28
N TYR A 152 -6.00 -2.46 -17.22
CA TYR A 152 -6.09 -1.20 -16.48
C TYR A 152 -6.86 -1.31 -15.16
N ARG A 153 -7.24 -2.53 -14.75
CA ARG A 153 -7.97 -2.75 -13.50
C ARG A 153 -7.02 -2.65 -12.29
N CYS A 154 -7.40 -1.82 -11.33
CA CYS A 154 -6.68 -1.57 -10.09
C CYS A 154 -7.25 -2.39 -8.94
N TYR A 155 -6.99 -3.70 -8.97
CA TYR A 155 -7.40 -4.62 -7.92
C TYR A 155 -6.49 -4.52 -6.69
N ALA A 156 -7.06 -4.46 -5.49
CA ALA A 156 -6.29 -4.29 -4.26
C ALA A 156 -6.11 -5.61 -3.48
N SER A 157 -4.97 -5.75 -2.79
CA SER A 157 -4.64 -6.95 -2.00
C SER A 157 -5.42 -6.98 -0.67
N ARG A 158 -5.84 -8.18 -0.28
CA ARG A 158 -6.58 -8.45 0.97
C ARG A 158 -5.71 -9.13 2.05
N ASN A 159 -4.45 -9.41 1.74
CA ASN A 159 -3.54 -10.15 2.63
C ASN A 159 -2.92 -9.20 3.67
N ALA A 160 -3.33 -9.31 4.93
CA ALA A 160 -2.91 -8.41 6.01
C ALA A 160 -1.40 -8.45 6.26
N GLU A 161 -0.81 -9.65 6.19
CA GLU A 161 0.63 -9.87 6.41
C GLU A 161 1.47 -9.23 5.30
N SER A 162 0.96 -9.26 4.05
CA SER A 162 1.71 -8.81 2.89
C SER A 162 1.53 -7.33 2.58
N VAL A 163 0.32 -6.78 2.77
CA VAL A 163 -0.04 -5.39 2.43
C VAL A 163 0.91 -4.36 3.05
N LYS A 164 1.25 -4.52 4.33
CA LYS A 164 2.16 -3.58 5.00
C LYS A 164 3.56 -3.65 4.41
N ALA A 165 4.10 -4.87 4.25
CA ALA A 165 5.46 -5.07 3.78
C ALA A 165 5.63 -4.64 2.31
N GLU A 166 4.65 -4.92 1.46
CA GLU A 166 4.64 -4.51 0.05
C GLU A 166 4.58 -2.99 -0.06
N LYS A 167 3.66 -2.33 0.65
CA LYS A 167 3.59 -0.87 0.65
C LYS A 167 4.88 -0.23 1.15
N ASP A 168 5.45 -0.71 2.26
CA ASP A 168 6.67 -0.11 2.83
C ASP A 168 7.87 -0.25 1.86
N LEU A 169 7.95 -1.35 1.10
CA LEU A 169 8.94 -1.54 0.03
C LEU A 169 8.69 -0.65 -1.18
N HIS A 170 7.44 -0.58 -1.65
CA HIS A 170 7.03 0.33 -2.72
C HIS A 170 7.43 1.78 -2.37
N ASP A 171 7.06 2.24 -1.17
CA ASP A 171 7.38 3.58 -0.68
C ASP A 171 8.88 3.83 -0.65
N TYR A 172 9.66 2.86 -0.15
CA TYR A 172 11.11 2.96 -0.16
C TYR A 172 11.65 3.19 -1.58
N PHE A 173 11.25 2.36 -2.55
CA PHE A 173 11.77 2.48 -3.91
C PHE A 173 11.35 3.78 -4.60
N ARG A 174 10.17 4.32 -4.26
CA ARG A 174 9.69 5.64 -4.71
C ARG A 174 10.45 6.80 -4.09
N ASN A 175 11.01 6.59 -2.90
CA ASN A 175 11.64 7.65 -2.11
C ASN A 175 13.17 7.54 -2.09
N VAL A 176 13.77 6.46 -2.61
CA VAL A 176 15.19 6.11 -2.38
C VAL A 176 16.16 7.25 -2.69
N ASP A 177 15.90 8.03 -3.74
CA ASP A 177 16.77 9.13 -4.17
C ASP A 177 16.70 10.35 -3.24
N TYR A 178 15.64 10.44 -2.43
CA TYR A 178 15.41 11.50 -1.46
C TYR A 178 15.87 11.10 -0.05
N ILE A 179 16.25 9.84 0.16
CA ILE A 179 16.69 9.34 1.46
C ILE A 179 18.18 9.65 1.67
N ASN A 180 18.46 10.64 2.51
CA ASN A 180 19.81 11.04 2.88
C ASN A 180 19.82 11.85 4.19
N CYS A 181 21.01 12.12 4.71
CA CYS A 181 21.26 12.91 5.90
C CYS A 181 21.72 14.35 5.63
N LYS A 182 21.60 14.82 4.38
CA LYS A 182 21.85 16.23 4.07
C LYS A 182 20.89 17.10 4.86
N ASP A 183 21.44 18.19 5.39
CA ASP A 183 20.74 19.19 6.21
C ASP A 183 20.08 18.63 7.47
N LYS A 184 20.53 17.45 7.94
CA LYS A 184 20.01 16.78 9.15
C LYS A 184 21.09 16.68 10.23
N GLY A 185 20.67 16.78 11.49
CA GLY A 185 21.51 16.42 12.64
C GLY A 185 21.64 14.90 12.82
N TYR A 186 22.55 14.47 13.69
CA TYR A 186 22.86 13.05 13.91
C TYR A 186 21.60 12.23 14.28
N GLY A 187 20.80 12.70 15.24
CA GLY A 187 19.59 11.98 15.67
C GLY A 187 18.54 11.83 14.56
N ALA A 188 18.35 12.85 13.73
CA ALA A 188 17.44 12.75 12.59
C ALA A 188 17.99 11.79 11.51
N CYS A 189 19.30 11.80 11.28
CA CYS A 189 19.96 10.86 10.38
C CYS A 189 19.90 9.41 10.89
N GLU A 190 20.00 9.19 12.20
CA GLU A 190 19.85 7.88 12.83
C GLU A 190 18.45 7.29 12.63
N ILE A 191 17.40 8.13 12.70
CA ILE A 191 16.03 7.72 12.37
C ILE A 191 15.94 7.25 10.91
N VAL A 192 16.54 8.00 9.99
CA VAL A 192 16.59 7.63 8.56
C VAL A 192 17.34 6.30 8.36
N TYR A 193 18.48 6.12 9.01
CA TYR A 193 19.25 4.86 8.98
C TYR A 193 18.41 3.68 9.48
N ASN A 194 17.72 3.83 10.61
CA ASN A 194 16.89 2.78 11.19
C ASN A 194 15.70 2.42 10.28
N TYR A 195 15.10 3.40 9.62
CA TYR A 195 14.07 3.16 8.60
C TYR A 195 14.62 2.30 7.45
N VAL A 196 15.78 2.66 6.87
CA VAL A 196 16.37 1.87 5.77
C VAL A 196 16.79 0.49 6.26
N ASN A 197 17.23 0.34 7.51
CA ASN A 197 17.60 -0.96 8.07
C ASN A 197 16.39 -1.88 8.17
N TYR A 198 15.25 -1.36 8.63
CA TYR A 198 13.97 -2.07 8.59
C TYR A 198 13.57 -2.50 7.18
N ILE A 199 13.72 -1.60 6.20
CA ILE A 199 13.45 -1.92 4.79
C ILE A 199 14.39 -3.00 4.26
N ASN A 200 15.66 -3.01 4.69
CA ASN A 200 16.63 -4.02 4.27
C ASN A 200 16.19 -5.44 4.66
N ASP A 201 15.64 -5.61 5.86
CA ASP A 201 15.11 -6.89 6.31
C ASP A 201 13.92 -7.35 5.45
N LEU A 202 13.01 -6.43 5.11
CA LEU A 202 11.91 -6.71 4.18
C LEU A 202 12.43 -7.06 2.78
N TYR A 203 13.41 -6.30 2.29
CA TYR A 203 14.00 -6.48 0.97
C TYR A 203 14.64 -7.86 0.83
N LYS A 204 15.45 -8.28 1.81
CA LYS A 204 16.04 -9.62 1.86
C LYS A 204 14.98 -10.71 1.85
N LYS A 205 13.97 -10.60 2.73
CA LYS A 205 12.88 -11.57 2.81
C LYS A 205 12.15 -11.73 1.46
N ARG A 206 11.86 -10.63 0.77
CA ARG A 206 11.17 -10.67 -0.53
C ARG A 206 12.07 -11.18 -1.65
N LYS A 207 13.35 -10.81 -1.65
CA LYS A 207 14.34 -11.30 -2.61
C LYS A 207 14.62 -12.80 -2.45
N GLU A 208 14.71 -13.30 -1.22
CA GLU A 208 15.13 -14.68 -0.92
C GLU A 208 13.94 -15.64 -0.80
N ASN A 209 12.85 -15.25 -0.13
CA ASN A 209 11.72 -16.16 0.15
C ASN A 209 10.61 -16.05 -0.90
N ASN A 210 10.34 -14.83 -1.38
CA ASN A 210 9.40 -14.61 -2.48
C ASN A 210 10.09 -14.59 -3.84
N LEU A 211 11.41 -14.77 -3.84
CA LEU A 211 12.24 -14.91 -5.02
C LEU A 211 12.15 -13.70 -5.99
N CYS A 212 11.69 -12.51 -5.59
CA CYS A 212 11.33 -11.41 -6.52
C CYS A 212 12.38 -10.98 -7.59
N CYS A 213 13.63 -11.41 -7.49
CA CYS A 213 14.72 -11.21 -8.45
C CYS A 213 15.37 -12.52 -8.95
N TYR A 214 14.57 -13.59 -9.11
CA TYR A 214 15.09 -14.92 -9.48
C TYR A 214 15.21 -15.14 -10.99
N LEU A 215 14.55 -14.32 -11.81
CA LEU A 215 14.60 -14.46 -13.27
C LEU A 215 16.01 -14.24 -13.80
N ALA A 216 16.46 -15.17 -14.63
CA ALA A 216 17.79 -15.15 -15.24
C ALA A 216 18.04 -13.92 -16.14
N ASN A 217 16.98 -13.32 -16.69
CA ASN A 217 17.04 -12.10 -17.49
C ASN A 217 17.16 -10.82 -16.63
N GLY A 218 17.15 -10.94 -15.30
CA GLY A 218 17.23 -9.82 -14.36
C GLY A 218 15.92 -9.06 -14.16
N GLU A 219 14.81 -9.55 -14.71
CA GLU A 219 13.48 -8.97 -14.50
C GLU A 219 12.93 -9.27 -13.11
N VAL A 220 12.00 -8.43 -12.67
CA VAL A 220 11.25 -8.62 -11.42
C VAL A 220 10.14 -9.63 -11.68
N GLU A 221 9.92 -10.56 -10.75
CA GLU A 221 8.77 -11.46 -10.82
C GLU A 221 7.44 -10.71 -11.00
N PRO A 222 6.52 -11.18 -11.86
CA PRO A 222 5.23 -10.53 -12.07
C PRO A 222 4.46 -10.23 -10.77
N GLU A 223 4.44 -11.15 -9.80
CA GLU A 223 3.78 -10.97 -8.50
C GLU A 223 4.49 -9.99 -7.55
N CYS A 224 5.71 -9.58 -7.87
CA CYS A 224 6.46 -8.58 -7.12
C CYS A 224 6.49 -7.21 -7.81
N SER A 225 6.04 -7.15 -9.06
CA SER A 225 6.21 -5.99 -9.94
C SER A 225 5.47 -4.73 -9.49
N HIS A 226 4.53 -4.82 -8.54
CA HIS A 226 3.82 -3.67 -7.96
C HIS A 226 4.51 -3.04 -6.73
N TYR A 227 5.57 -3.66 -6.19
CA TYR A 227 6.25 -3.14 -5.00
C TYR A 227 7.75 -3.36 -4.93
N PHE A 228 8.31 -4.19 -5.80
CA PHE A 228 9.71 -4.57 -5.75
C PHE A 228 10.51 -4.08 -6.94
N SER A 229 11.80 -3.82 -6.72
CA SER A 229 12.76 -3.52 -7.78
C SER A 229 14.05 -4.30 -7.55
N CYS A 230 14.55 -4.92 -8.62
CA CYS A 230 15.82 -5.65 -8.63
C CYS A 230 17.02 -4.78 -9.03
N ASP A 231 16.80 -3.48 -9.24
CA ASP A 231 17.87 -2.55 -9.53
C ASP A 231 18.86 -2.49 -8.36
N LYS A 232 20.10 -2.92 -8.64
CA LYS A 232 21.22 -2.92 -7.70
C LYS A 232 21.45 -1.54 -7.09
N SER A 233 21.26 -0.47 -7.86
CA SER A 233 21.44 0.92 -7.40
C SER A 233 20.52 1.26 -6.23
N SER A 234 19.40 0.55 -6.10
CA SER A 234 18.39 0.78 -5.09
C SER A 234 18.41 -0.22 -3.94
N ASN A 235 19.42 -1.09 -3.87
CA ASN A 235 19.60 -2.03 -2.77
C ASN A 235 19.76 -1.27 -1.43
N PRO A 236 18.92 -1.54 -0.42
CA PRO A 236 19.00 -0.91 0.90
C PRO A 236 20.37 -1.04 1.58
N GLU A 237 21.12 -2.12 1.36
CA GLU A 237 22.47 -2.29 1.94
C GLU A 237 23.45 -1.21 1.45
N ILE A 238 23.36 -0.83 0.17
CA ILE A 238 24.19 0.23 -0.40
C ILE A 238 23.83 1.57 0.25
N LEU A 239 22.53 1.84 0.41
CA LEU A 239 22.08 3.06 1.07
C LEU A 239 22.45 3.09 2.56
N LEU A 240 22.41 1.97 3.28
CA LEU A 240 22.85 1.89 4.68
C LEU A 240 24.34 2.25 4.85
N ALA A 241 25.19 1.73 3.95
CA ALA A 241 26.61 2.07 3.97
C ALA A 241 26.82 3.58 3.75
N GLU A 242 26.09 4.18 2.82
CA GLU A 242 26.16 5.60 2.54
C GLU A 242 25.63 6.44 3.71
N LEU A 243 24.50 6.07 4.32
CA LEU A 243 23.95 6.76 5.49
C LEU A 243 24.93 6.68 6.68
N ARG A 244 25.57 5.54 6.92
CA ARG A 244 26.61 5.41 7.95
C ARG A 244 27.79 6.36 7.72
N ARG A 245 28.24 6.50 6.46
CA ARG A 245 29.28 7.45 6.09
C ARG A 245 28.85 8.89 6.39
N GLN A 246 27.61 9.26 6.05
CA GLN A 246 27.07 10.59 6.34
C GLN A 246 26.94 10.84 7.85
N MET A 247 26.51 9.86 8.64
CA MET A 247 26.49 9.96 10.10
C MET A 247 27.89 10.26 10.68
N ASN A 248 28.93 9.60 10.20
CA ASN A 248 30.31 9.84 10.63
C ASN A 248 30.80 11.26 10.29
N LEU A 249 30.38 11.80 9.13
CA LEU A 249 30.67 13.19 8.77
C LEU A 249 29.95 14.17 9.71
N ILE A 250 28.70 13.91 10.07
CA ILE A 250 27.96 14.73 11.03
C ILE A 250 28.66 14.72 12.39
N SER A 251 29.02 13.54 12.90
CA SER A 251 29.70 13.40 14.20
C SER A 251 31.08 14.05 14.25
N SER A 252 31.78 14.16 13.12
CA SER A 252 33.08 14.84 13.03
C SER A 252 32.99 16.34 12.73
N GLY A 253 31.80 16.92 12.70
CA GLY A 253 31.59 18.34 12.38
C GLY A 253 31.81 18.69 10.91
N GLN A 254 31.80 17.69 10.02
CA GLN A 254 32.04 17.81 8.59
C GLN A 254 30.76 17.59 7.75
N SER A 255 29.59 17.95 8.30
CA SER A 255 28.29 17.76 7.64
C SER A 255 28.18 18.49 6.30
N ASN A 256 28.90 19.60 6.13
CA ASN A 256 29.02 20.35 4.87
C ASN A 256 29.63 19.51 3.72
N ARG A 257 30.32 18.40 4.02
CA ARG A 257 30.88 17.47 3.02
C ARG A 257 29.86 16.43 2.53
N ILE A 258 28.64 16.43 3.05
CA ILE A 258 27.58 15.55 2.59
C ILE A 258 27.05 16.06 1.25
N THR A 259 27.55 15.46 0.17
CA THR A 259 26.99 15.62 -1.17
C THR A 259 25.94 14.54 -1.40
N VAL A 260 24.70 14.94 -1.66
CA VAL A 260 23.72 14.04 -2.25
C VAL A 260 24.07 14.02 -3.73
N ASN A 261 24.76 12.97 -4.16
CA ASN A 261 24.70 12.63 -5.58
C ASN A 261 23.21 12.37 -5.83
N GLU A 262 22.55 13.26 -6.55
CA GLU A 262 21.34 12.90 -7.25
C GLU A 262 21.70 11.62 -7.99
N ARG A 263 21.14 10.46 -7.58
CA ARG A 263 21.32 9.20 -8.35
C ARG A 263 20.71 9.32 -9.77
N VAL A 264 20.33 10.54 -10.18
CA VAL A 264 19.69 10.98 -11.41
C VAL A 264 20.65 11.74 -12.36
N LYS A 265 21.93 11.97 -12.02
CA LYS A 265 22.90 12.60 -12.95
C LYS A 265 23.87 11.64 -13.65
N ALA A 266 23.52 10.36 -13.80
CA ALA A 266 24.35 9.39 -14.51
C ALA A 266 23.82 8.93 -15.89
N TYR A 267 22.75 9.54 -16.43
CA TYR A 267 22.24 9.18 -17.77
C TYR A 267 21.96 10.36 -18.72
N ASN A 268 22.39 11.58 -18.40
CA ASN A 268 22.31 12.72 -19.32
C ASN A 268 23.70 13.08 -19.89
N THR A 269 24.31 12.14 -20.60
CA THR A 269 25.42 12.25 -21.57
C THR A 269 25.57 10.82 -22.11
N GLU A 270 25.33 10.44 -23.36
CA GLU A 270 25.44 11.11 -24.67
C GLU A 270 24.39 10.53 -25.67
N GLY A 271 23.89 11.35 -26.59
CA GLY A 271 23.07 10.95 -27.77
C GLY A 271 21.73 11.70 -27.90
N GLY A 272 21.66 12.69 -28.81
CA GLY A 272 20.60 13.73 -28.98
C GLY A 272 19.16 13.26 -29.31
N TYR A 273 18.12 14.08 -29.32
CA TYR A 273 17.92 15.55 -29.51
C TYR A 273 16.69 16.02 -28.66
N PRO A 274 16.52 17.30 -28.28
CA PRO A 274 15.57 17.71 -27.24
C PRO A 274 14.23 18.34 -27.71
N ASP A 275 13.25 18.20 -26.81
CA ASP A 275 12.18 19.15 -26.40
C ASP A 275 10.74 19.02 -26.96
N SER A 276 9.81 18.68 -26.06
CA SER A 276 8.65 19.55 -25.77
C SER A 276 8.14 19.34 -24.32
N SER A 277 8.61 20.18 -23.41
CA SER A 277 7.94 20.69 -22.19
C SER A 277 6.99 19.81 -21.34
N SER A 278 7.43 19.62 -20.08
CA SER A 278 6.64 19.69 -18.83
C SER A 278 5.78 18.50 -18.39
N TYR A 279 6.41 17.50 -17.77
CA TYR A 279 6.45 17.28 -16.31
C TYR A 279 7.35 16.07 -16.04
N GLY A 280 8.32 16.21 -15.14
CA GLY A 280 9.43 15.27 -14.95
C GLY A 280 9.03 13.82 -14.69
N LEU A 281 9.17 12.96 -15.70
CA LEU A 281 9.33 11.52 -15.54
C LEU A 281 10.84 11.20 -15.52
N SER A 282 11.49 11.46 -14.40
CA SER A 282 12.81 10.90 -14.13
C SER A 282 12.66 9.42 -13.86
N VAL A 283 12.98 8.54 -14.83
CA VAL A 283 13.42 7.14 -14.59
C VAL A 283 12.73 6.46 -13.40
N PHE A 284 11.40 6.57 -13.31
CA PHE A 284 10.67 5.96 -12.22
C PHE A 284 10.67 4.46 -12.51
N LYS A 285 11.16 3.65 -11.57
CA LYS A 285 11.00 2.20 -11.59
C LYS A 285 9.54 1.91 -11.94
N GLN A 286 9.28 1.45 -13.16
CA GLN A 286 7.93 1.23 -13.65
C GLN A 286 7.35 0.04 -12.89
N PHE A 287 6.66 0.34 -11.80
CA PHE A 287 5.85 -0.65 -11.10
C PHE A 287 4.63 -0.96 -11.97
N LYS A 288 4.28 -2.23 -12.05
CA LYS A 288 3.08 -2.67 -12.78
C LYS A 288 1.96 -2.91 -11.77
N PRO A 289 0.70 -2.54 -12.09
CA PRO A 289 -0.42 -2.85 -11.23
C PRO A 289 -0.47 -4.34 -10.90
N GLN A 290 -0.74 -4.67 -9.63
CA GLN A 290 -0.89 -6.06 -9.25
C GLN A 290 -2.08 -6.65 -9.99
N ASP A 291 -1.85 -7.79 -10.63
CA ASP A 291 -2.86 -8.46 -11.39
C ASP A 291 -3.44 -9.68 -10.67
N PHE A 292 -4.75 -9.71 -10.43
CA PHE A 292 -5.45 -10.80 -9.74
C PHE A 292 -6.35 -11.58 -10.71
N TYR A 293 -5.83 -12.05 -11.84
CA TYR A 293 -6.66 -12.68 -12.89
C TYR A 293 -7.33 -14.00 -12.47
N THR A 294 -6.83 -14.72 -11.45
CA THR A 294 -7.33 -16.06 -11.12
C THR A 294 -8.18 -16.12 -9.84
N LEU A 295 -7.88 -15.33 -8.80
CA LEU A 295 -8.59 -15.43 -7.52
C LEU A 295 -9.88 -14.60 -7.48
N ASN A 296 -9.87 -13.38 -8.03
CA ASN A 296 -11.03 -12.47 -7.92
C ASN A 296 -12.15 -12.83 -8.91
N GLU A 297 -11.85 -13.23 -10.16
CA GLU A 297 -12.87 -13.63 -11.13
C GLU A 297 -13.64 -14.88 -10.66
N SER A 298 -12.96 -15.87 -10.09
CA SER A 298 -13.59 -17.08 -9.56
C SER A 298 -14.43 -16.80 -8.30
N LEU A 299 -13.92 -15.98 -7.37
CA LEU A 299 -14.67 -15.55 -6.17
C LEU A 299 -15.88 -14.67 -6.52
N LEU A 300 -15.74 -13.74 -7.46
CA LEU A 300 -16.84 -12.88 -7.93
C LEU A 300 -17.90 -13.68 -8.69
N ARG A 301 -17.50 -14.65 -9.54
CA ARG A 301 -18.41 -15.53 -10.28
C ARG A 301 -19.16 -16.48 -9.35
N SER A 302 -18.48 -17.05 -8.35
CA SER A 302 -19.09 -17.88 -7.31
C SER A 302 -20.13 -17.09 -6.48
N ARG A 303 -19.81 -15.86 -6.08
CA ARG A 303 -20.74 -15.01 -5.31
C ARG A 303 -21.96 -14.54 -6.12
N ARG A 304 -21.81 -14.23 -7.42
CA ARG A 304 -22.97 -13.95 -8.30
C ARG A 304 -23.94 -15.13 -8.34
N LEU A 305 -23.40 -16.35 -8.42
CA LEU A 305 -24.21 -17.57 -8.39
C LEU A 305 -24.87 -17.76 -7.02
N HIS A 306 -24.15 -17.52 -5.93
CA HIS A 306 -24.69 -17.72 -4.58
C HIS A 306 -25.79 -16.71 -4.22
N ASN A 307 -25.59 -15.42 -4.51
CA ASN A 307 -26.62 -14.39 -4.27
C ASN A 307 -27.83 -14.56 -5.20
N GLY A 308 -27.62 -15.02 -6.44
CA GLY A 308 -28.70 -15.39 -7.35
C GLY A 308 -29.51 -16.60 -6.87
N LEU A 309 -28.83 -17.64 -6.37
CA LEU A 309 -29.44 -18.86 -5.82
C LEU A 309 -30.22 -18.61 -4.52
N ILE A 310 -29.72 -17.73 -3.65
CA ILE A 310 -30.42 -17.36 -2.41
C ILE A 310 -31.70 -16.59 -2.75
N LEU A 311 -31.65 -15.65 -3.70
CA LEU A 311 -32.81 -14.88 -4.12
C LEU A 311 -33.88 -15.76 -4.79
N THR A 312 -33.49 -16.69 -5.67
CA THR A 312 -34.43 -17.64 -6.31
C THR A 312 -34.97 -18.67 -5.33
N GLY A 313 -34.14 -19.16 -4.41
CA GLY A 313 -34.55 -20.08 -3.34
C GLY A 313 -35.58 -19.46 -2.39
N MET A 314 -35.36 -18.21 -1.96
CA MET A 314 -36.32 -17.48 -1.12
C MET A 314 -37.65 -17.26 -1.85
N ILE A 315 -37.63 -16.83 -3.11
CA ILE A 315 -38.86 -16.64 -3.92
C ILE A 315 -39.62 -17.96 -4.06
N GLY A 316 -38.92 -19.08 -4.29
CA GLY A 316 -39.53 -20.41 -4.40
C GLY A 316 -40.24 -20.86 -3.11
N VAL A 317 -39.63 -20.63 -1.95
CA VAL A 317 -40.23 -20.96 -0.64
C VAL A 317 -41.46 -20.08 -0.37
N PHE A 318 -41.38 -18.77 -0.67
CA PHE A 318 -42.52 -17.87 -0.52
C PHE A 318 -43.68 -18.23 -1.45
N LEU A 319 -43.42 -18.55 -2.72
CA LEU A 319 -44.46 -18.98 -3.66
C LEU A 319 -45.06 -20.34 -3.27
N GLY A 320 -44.24 -21.28 -2.79
CA GLY A 320 -44.70 -22.57 -2.28
C GLY A 320 -45.63 -22.43 -1.08
N LEU A 321 -45.30 -21.56 -0.13
CA LEU A 321 -46.16 -21.24 1.02
C LEU A 321 -47.49 -20.58 0.59
N ILE A 322 -47.46 -19.67 -0.38
CA ILE A 322 -48.68 -19.04 -0.91
C ILE A 322 -49.59 -20.08 -1.57
N LEU A 323 -49.03 -20.99 -2.38
CA LEU A 323 -49.80 -22.06 -3.02
C LEU A 323 -50.35 -23.04 -2.00
N TYR A 324 -49.56 -23.43 -1.00
CA TYR A 324 -50.01 -24.30 0.10
C TYR A 324 -51.21 -23.69 0.87
N ILE A 325 -51.12 -22.41 1.24
CA ILE A 325 -52.19 -21.70 1.95
C ILE A 325 -53.46 -21.58 1.08
N ARG A 326 -53.32 -21.38 -0.23
CA ARG A 326 -54.47 -21.36 -1.15
C ARG A 326 -55.13 -22.72 -1.28
N VAL A 327 -54.35 -23.80 -1.39
CA VAL A 327 -54.87 -25.16 -1.49
C VAL A 327 -55.55 -25.57 -0.19
N SER A 328 -54.97 -25.26 0.98
CA SER A 328 -55.55 -25.60 2.28
C SER A 328 -56.85 -24.86 2.60
N LYS A 329 -57.11 -23.72 1.95
CA LYS A 329 -58.38 -22.96 2.07
C LYS A 329 -59.48 -23.45 1.13
N ILE A 330 -59.15 -24.26 0.12
CA ILE A 330 -60.13 -24.84 -0.82
C ILE A 330 -60.62 -26.20 -0.30
N THR A 331 -59.86 -26.86 0.58
CA THR A 331 -60.17 -28.16 1.18
C THR A 331 -60.83 -28.10 2.57
N GLN A 332 -61.18 -26.90 3.06
CA GLN A 332 -62.14 -26.66 4.15
C GLN A 332 -63.42 -26.09 3.57
#